data_AF-A0A7S1A7W7-F1
#
_entry.id   AF-A0A7S1A7W7-F1
#
_cell.length_a   1.000
_cell.length_b   1.000
_cell.length_c   1.000
_cell.angle_alpha   90.00
_cell.angle_beta   90.00
_cell.angle_gamma   90.00
#
_symmetry.space_group_name_H-M   'P 1'
#
loop_
_entity.id
_entity.type
_entity.pdbx_description
1 polymer ?
#
loop_
_entity_poly.entity_id
_entity_poly.type
_entity_poly.pdbx_seq_one_letter_code
_entity_poly.pdbx_strand_id
1 'polypeptide(L)'
;VPSLLQTIATARPPFNALIDVGALITGFSNVDVCRALMQYHIPYDGVVFCDQGGEQQVLRRGRREAVKSALCTLPPDMRFAFYDQVHTTGIDIKHVPSAIAALTIGKDSTWRDFAQGAYRMRGIGRGQ
;
A
#
# COMPACT_ATOMS: atom_id res chain seq x y z
N VAL A 1 -9.34 10.61 -7.90
CA VAL A 1 -8.76 9.29 -7.53
C VAL A 1 -7.95 8.65 -8.66
N PRO A 2 -8.46 8.46 -9.90
CA PRO A 2 -7.69 7.77 -10.94
C PRO A 2 -6.35 8.42 -11.26
N SER A 3 -6.33 9.76 -11.40
CA SER A 3 -5.09 10.54 -11.62
C SER A 3 -4.08 10.42 -10.48
N LEU A 4 -4.55 10.32 -9.22
CA LEU A 4 -3.69 10.12 -8.06
C LEU A 4 -3.03 8.74 -8.11
N LEU A 5 -3.82 7.67 -8.31
CA LEU A 5 -3.30 6.29 -8.40
C LEU A 5 -2.34 6.13 -9.58
N GLN A 6 -2.64 6.75 -10.72
CA GLN A 6 -1.74 6.75 -11.87
C GLN A 6 -0.43 7.48 -11.57
N THR A 7 -0.49 8.63 -10.89
CA THR A 7 0.71 9.40 -10.49
C THR A 7 1.61 8.56 -9.57
N ILE A 8 1.02 7.89 -8.58
CA ILE A 8 1.74 7.01 -7.66
C ILE A 8 2.34 5.81 -8.41
N ALA A 9 1.56 5.17 -9.29
CA ALA A 9 1.99 3.99 -10.01
C ALA A 9 3.12 4.23 -11.01
N THR A 10 3.23 5.46 -11.54
CA THR A 10 4.19 5.83 -12.59
C THR A 10 5.36 6.69 -12.09
N ALA A 11 5.44 6.91 -10.77
CA ALA A 11 6.49 7.72 -10.15
C ALA A 11 7.91 7.18 -10.43
N ARG A 12 8.87 8.10 -10.48
CA ARG A 12 10.30 7.80 -10.63
C ARG A 12 11.09 8.60 -9.59
N PRO A 13 11.84 7.94 -8.68
CA PRO A 13 11.93 6.49 -8.48
C PRO A 13 10.56 5.87 -8.11
N PRO A 14 10.36 4.55 -8.36
CA PRO A 14 9.10 3.89 -8.04
C PRO A 14 8.86 3.86 -6.54
N PHE A 15 7.61 4.08 -6.13
CA PHE A 15 7.20 3.87 -4.75
C PHE A 15 6.96 2.40 -4.46
N ASN A 16 7.30 1.97 -3.25
CA ASN A 16 7.02 0.64 -2.70
C ASN A 16 5.70 0.60 -1.92
N ALA A 17 5.19 1.76 -1.48
CA ALA A 17 3.98 1.82 -0.70
C ALA A 17 3.13 3.07 -0.98
N LEU A 18 1.82 2.92 -0.79
CA LEU A 18 0.83 3.99 -0.72
C LEU A 18 0.13 3.93 0.64
N ILE A 19 0.15 5.05 1.36
CA ILE A 19 -0.44 5.21 2.69
C ILE A 19 -1.52 6.28 2.61
N ASP A 20 -2.79 5.86 2.51
CA ASP A 20 -3.94 6.76 2.34
C ASP A 20 -4.48 7.29 3.68
N VAL A 21 -3.64 8.01 4.43
CA VAL A 21 -4.04 8.69 5.67
C VAL A 21 -5.12 9.76 5.43
N GLY A 22 -5.09 10.39 4.26
CA GLY A 22 -5.95 11.51 3.91
C GLY A 22 -7.34 11.10 3.44
N ALA A 23 -7.63 9.79 3.38
CA ALA A 23 -8.86 9.24 2.83
C ALA A 23 -9.17 9.77 1.42
N LEU A 24 -8.13 9.99 0.61
CA LEU A 24 -8.27 10.59 -0.72
C LEU A 24 -8.75 9.56 -1.74
N ILE A 25 -8.69 8.26 -1.43
CA ILE A 25 -9.11 7.17 -2.30
C ILE A 25 -10.54 6.75 -1.94
N THR A 26 -11.52 7.52 -2.43
CA THR A 26 -12.95 7.26 -2.18
C THR A 26 -13.59 6.45 -3.30
N GLY A 27 -14.57 5.61 -2.96
CA GLY A 27 -15.34 4.82 -3.93
C GLY A 27 -14.63 3.57 -4.46
N PHE A 28 -13.51 3.19 -3.85
CA PHE A 28 -12.76 1.97 -4.17
C PHE A 28 -12.69 1.08 -2.93
N SER A 29 -12.89 -0.23 -3.08
CA SER A 29 -12.43 -1.17 -2.06
C SER A 29 -10.91 -1.32 -2.13
N ASN A 30 -10.27 -1.83 -1.07
CA ASN A 30 -8.82 -2.00 -1.07
C ASN A 30 -8.32 -2.90 -2.21
N VAL A 31 -9.11 -3.92 -2.59
CA VAL A 31 -8.79 -4.77 -3.74
C VAL A 31 -8.93 -4.03 -5.07
N ASP A 32 -9.86 -3.07 -5.19
CA ASP A 32 -10.00 -2.25 -6.39
C ASP A 32 -8.81 -1.30 -6.56
N VAL A 33 -8.30 -0.74 -5.46
CA VAL A 33 -7.04 0.03 -5.47
C VAL A 33 -5.88 -0.83 -5.95
N CYS A 34 -5.76 -2.06 -5.43
CA CYS A 34 -4.72 -3.00 -5.85
C CYS A 34 -4.81 -3.31 -7.34
N ARG A 35 -6.02 -3.56 -7.87
CA ARG A 35 -6.25 -3.80 -9.30
C ARG A 35 -5.89 -2.58 -10.14
N ALA A 36 -6.30 -1.39 -9.72
CA ALA A 36 -5.99 -0.15 -10.43
C ALA A 36 -4.47 0.09 -10.50
N LEU A 37 -3.74 -0.07 -9.40
CA LEU A 37 -2.28 0.02 -9.38
C LEU A 37 -1.63 -0.99 -10.35
N MET A 38 -2.13 -2.23 -10.38
CA MET A 38 -1.64 -3.23 -11.34
C MET A 38 -1.91 -2.87 -12.80
N GLN A 39 -3.09 -2.29 -13.09
CA GLN A 39 -3.47 -1.81 -14.42
C GLN A 39 -2.59 -0.65 -14.91
N TYR A 40 -2.09 0.17 -13.98
CA TYR A 40 -1.10 1.22 -14.28
C TYR A 40 0.34 0.71 -14.36
N HIS A 41 0.55 -0.62 -14.39
CA HIS A 41 1.85 -1.24 -14.63
C HIS A 41 2.92 -0.87 -13.59
N ILE A 42 2.57 -0.83 -12.31
CA ILE A 42 3.58 -0.78 -11.24
C ILE A 42 4.65 -1.87 -11.42
N PRO A 43 5.93 -1.63 -11.06
CA PRO A 43 7.03 -2.57 -11.30
C PRO A 43 7.09 -3.74 -10.29
N TYR A 44 5.96 -4.12 -9.71
CA TYR A 44 5.85 -5.18 -8.70
C TYR A 44 4.94 -6.31 -9.20
N ASP A 45 5.11 -7.52 -8.67
CA ASP A 45 4.34 -8.70 -9.07
C ASP A 45 3.09 -8.92 -8.22
N GLY A 46 2.89 -8.10 -7.19
CA GLY A 46 1.71 -8.15 -6.34
C GLY A 46 1.54 -6.88 -5.52
N VAL A 47 0.34 -6.72 -4.96
CA VAL A 47 0.02 -5.69 -3.98
C VAL A 47 -0.45 -6.37 -2.70
N VAL A 48 0.21 -6.07 -1.59
CA VAL A 48 -0.22 -6.46 -0.25
C VAL A 48 -1.08 -5.35 0.35
N PHE A 49 -2.22 -5.73 0.92
CA PHE A 49 -3.19 -4.81 1.50
C PHE A 49 -3.93 -5.48 2.66
N CYS A 50 -4.71 -4.72 3.40
CA CYS A 50 -5.60 -5.26 4.42
C CYS A 50 -7.04 -5.39 3.88
N ASP A 51 -7.69 -6.52 4.10
CA ASP A 51 -9.13 -6.64 3.83
C ASP A 51 -10.00 -5.98 4.92
N GLN A 52 -11.32 -6.05 4.75
CA GLN A 52 -12.26 -5.47 5.72
C GLN A 52 -12.23 -6.17 7.10
N GLY A 53 -11.67 -7.37 7.19
CA GLY A 53 -11.55 -8.14 8.43
C GLY A 53 -10.27 -7.85 9.21
N GLY A 54 -9.40 -6.96 8.73
CA GLY A 54 -8.10 -6.71 9.36
C GLY A 54 -6.99 -7.68 8.92
N GLU A 55 -7.26 -8.58 7.97
CA GLU A 55 -6.31 -9.61 7.55
C GLU A 55 -5.47 -9.14 6.36
N GLN A 56 -4.18 -9.50 6.35
CA GLN A 56 -3.30 -9.17 5.23
C GLN A 56 -3.56 -10.10 4.05
N GLN A 57 -3.85 -9.49 2.90
CA GLN A 57 -4.08 -10.14 1.63
C GLN A 57 -3.02 -9.72 0.62
N VAL A 58 -2.75 -10.58 -0.36
CA VAL A 58 -1.90 -10.27 -1.51
C VAL A 58 -2.68 -10.55 -2.78
N LEU A 59 -2.93 -9.50 -3.57
CA LEU A 59 -3.33 -9.66 -4.96
C LEU A 59 -2.07 -9.84 -5.79
N ARG A 60 -2.01 -10.85 -6.65
CA ARG A 60 -0.88 -11.10 -7.56
C ARG A 60 -1.24 -10.70 -8.98
N ARG A 61 -0.24 -10.24 -9.74
CA ARG A 61 -0.39 -9.92 -11.16
C ARG A 61 -0.97 -11.12 -11.92
N GLY A 62 -1.99 -10.87 -12.74
CA GLY A 62 -2.68 -11.89 -13.52
C GLY A 62 -3.62 -12.80 -12.72
N ARG A 63 -3.77 -12.60 -11.40
CA ARG A 63 -4.76 -13.33 -10.58
C ARG A 63 -5.99 -12.47 -10.34
N ARG A 64 -7.16 -13.11 -10.28
CA ARG A 64 -8.45 -12.44 -10.02
C ARG A 64 -8.71 -12.18 -8.55
N GLU A 65 -8.27 -13.12 -7.72
CA GLU A 65 -8.52 -13.14 -6.29
C GLU A 65 -7.23 -12.91 -5.50
N ALA A 66 -7.38 -12.23 -4.37
CA ALA A 66 -6.31 -12.08 -3.40
C ALA A 66 -6.25 -13.33 -2.51
N VAL A 67 -5.06 -13.64 -2.01
CA VAL A 67 -4.84 -14.73 -1.07
C VAL A 67 -4.23 -14.20 0.22
N LYS A 68 -4.42 -14.89 1.33
CA LYS A 68 -3.81 -14.51 2.62
C LYS A 68 -2.30 -14.36 2.44
N SER A 69 -1.73 -13.30 3.00
CA SER A 69 -0.29 -13.02 2.91
C SER A 69 0.56 -14.19 3.42
N ALA A 70 0.09 -14.88 4.46
CA ALA A 70 0.72 -16.08 5.02
C ALA A 70 0.77 -17.29 4.06
N LEU A 71 -0.12 -17.34 3.05
CA LEU A 71 -0.16 -18.39 2.03
C LEU A 71 0.48 -17.95 0.71
N CYS A 72 0.90 -16.69 0.60
CA CYS A 72 1.44 -16.14 -0.62
C CYS A 72 2.94 -16.41 -0.74
N THR A 73 3.34 -17.07 -1.83
CA THR A 73 4.75 -17.39 -2.12
C THR A 73 5.55 -16.24 -2.73
N LEU A 74 4.91 -15.12 -3.06
CA LEU A 74 5.60 -13.97 -3.67
C LEU A 74 6.55 -13.33 -2.65
N PRO A 75 7.85 -13.13 -2.91
CA PRO A 75 8.75 -12.49 -1.95
C PRO A 75 8.31 -11.05 -1.57
N PRO A 76 8.54 -10.58 -0.33
CA PRO A 76 8.10 -9.23 0.11
C PRO A 76 8.64 -8.08 -0.74
N ASP A 77 9.87 -8.20 -1.26
CA ASP A 77 10.52 -7.22 -2.12
C ASP A 77 9.90 -7.10 -3.53
N MET A 78 9.13 -8.12 -3.94
CA MET A 78 8.37 -8.10 -5.20
C MET A 78 6.94 -7.60 -5.02
N ARG A 79 6.58 -7.05 -3.84
CA ARG A 79 5.23 -6.57 -3.50
C ARG A 79 5.22 -5.05 -3.33
N PHE A 80 4.18 -4.40 -3.82
CA PHE A 80 3.79 -3.04 -3.42
C PHE A 80 2.87 -3.11 -2.21
N ALA A 81 2.94 -2.18 -1.27
CA ALA A 81 2.07 -2.14 -0.11
C ALA A 81 1.01 -1.03 -0.22
N PHE A 82 -0.24 -1.37 0.09
CA PHE A 82 -1.32 -0.39 0.21
C PHE A 82 -1.91 -0.40 1.61
N TYR A 83 -1.92 0.77 2.25
CA TYR A 83 -2.58 1.03 3.52
C TYR A 83 -3.74 1.99 3.28
N ASP A 84 -4.95 1.56 3.60
CA ASP A 84 -6.12 2.44 3.64
C ASP A 84 -6.14 3.23 4.96
N GLN A 85 -7.05 4.20 5.07
CA GLN A 85 -7.16 5.04 6.25
C GLN A 85 -7.43 4.23 7.53
N VAL A 86 -8.40 3.31 7.48
CA VAL A 86 -8.88 2.54 8.65
C VAL A 86 -7.77 1.65 9.22
N HIS A 87 -6.97 1.04 8.35
CA HIS A 87 -5.93 0.09 8.72
C HIS A 87 -4.51 0.67 8.65
N THR A 88 -4.38 2.00 8.73
CA THR A 88 -3.08 2.65 8.98
C THR A 88 -2.49 2.32 10.35
N THR A 89 -3.29 1.79 11.27
CA THR A 89 -2.89 1.43 12.64
C THR A 89 -2.97 -0.08 12.86
N GLY A 90 -2.00 -0.66 13.57
CA GLY A 90 -2.03 -2.08 13.99
C GLY A 90 -1.52 -3.10 12.98
N ILE A 91 -1.35 -2.74 11.69
CA ILE A 91 -0.86 -3.68 10.66
C ILE A 91 0.62 -3.46 10.37
N ASP A 92 1.37 -4.57 10.43
CA ASP A 92 2.80 -4.60 10.14
C ASP A 92 3.05 -5.31 8.79
N ILE A 93 3.20 -4.52 7.73
CA ILE A 93 3.66 -5.02 6.42
C ILE A 93 5.16 -4.75 6.34
N LYS A 94 5.93 -5.79 6.05
CA LYS A 94 7.38 -5.67 5.89
C LYS A 94 7.73 -5.01 4.55
N HIS A 95 8.72 -4.15 4.59
CA HIS A 95 9.27 -3.36 3.50
C HIS A 95 10.76 -3.64 3.33
N VAL A 96 11.25 -3.41 2.12
CA VAL A 96 12.68 -3.41 1.85
C VAL A 96 13.36 -2.22 2.56
N PRO A 97 14.63 -2.33 2.98
CA PRO A 97 15.31 -1.27 3.71
C PRO A 97 15.44 0.07 2.97
N SER A 98 15.29 0.07 1.64
CA SER A 98 15.35 1.26 0.79
C SER A 98 13.97 1.71 0.30
N ALA A 99 12.89 1.26 0.94
CA ALA A 99 11.53 1.51 0.47
C ALA A 99 11.19 3.01 0.46
N ILE A 100 10.46 3.44 -0.57
CA ILE A 100 9.94 4.81 -0.69
C ILE A 100 8.40 4.73 -0.68
N ALA A 101 7.74 5.57 0.10
CA ALA A 101 6.28 5.59 0.18
C ALA A 101 5.70 6.93 -0.29
N ALA A 102 4.53 6.87 -0.91
CA ALA A 102 3.63 8.00 -1.02
C ALA A 102 2.67 8.00 0.17
N LEU A 103 2.59 9.12 0.88
CA LEU A 103 1.65 9.33 1.98
C LEU A 103 0.74 10.50 1.64
N THR A 104 -0.58 10.26 1.65
CA THR A 104 -1.57 11.29 1.37
C THR A 104 -1.88 12.09 2.64
N ILE A 105 -2.19 13.38 2.52
CA ILE A 105 -2.70 14.20 3.61
C ILE A 105 -4.00 14.85 3.13
N GLY A 106 -5.05 14.74 3.94
CA GLY A 106 -6.35 15.37 3.71
C GLY A 106 -6.50 16.64 4.54
N LYS A 107 -7.49 17.48 4.21
CA LYS A 107 -7.78 18.72 4.95
C LYS A 107 -8.11 18.49 6.43
N ASP A 108 -8.68 17.32 6.74
CA ASP A 108 -9.12 16.92 8.07
C ASP A 108 -8.11 15.98 8.75
N SER A 109 -6.96 15.71 8.10
CA SER A 109 -5.91 14.88 8.70
C SER A 109 -5.28 15.60 9.88
N THR A 110 -5.23 14.93 11.02
CA THR A 110 -4.51 15.45 12.18
C THR A 110 -3.03 15.13 12.09
N TRP A 111 -2.22 15.81 12.90
CA TRP A 111 -0.81 15.44 13.08
C TRP A 111 -0.64 13.97 13.49
N ARG A 112 -1.55 13.45 14.34
CA ARG A 112 -1.52 12.06 14.80
C ARG A 112 -1.68 11.09 13.62
N ASP A 113 -2.64 11.35 12.73
CA ASP A 113 -2.90 10.48 11.58
C ASP A 113 -1.68 10.45 10.65
N PHE A 114 -1.11 11.63 10.37
CA PHE A 114 0.12 11.75 9.58
C PHE A 114 1.28 10.95 10.21
N ALA A 115 1.52 11.16 11.51
CA ALA A 115 2.61 10.50 12.22
C ALA A 115 2.44 8.97 12.24
N GLN A 116 1.22 8.47 12.49
CA GLN A 116 0.93 7.03 12.49
C GLN A 116 1.10 6.38 11.12
N GLY A 117 0.68 7.08 10.06
CA GLY A 117 0.93 6.66 8.68
C GLY A 117 2.43 6.62 8.37
N ALA A 118 3.15 7.70 8.66
CA ALA A 118 4.60 7.77 8.42
C ALA A 118 5.37 6.67 9.19
N TYR A 119 4.91 6.31 10.38
CA TYR A 119 5.52 5.25 11.20
C TYR A 119 5.36 3.83 10.63
N ARG A 120 4.55 3.63 9.58
CA ARG A 120 4.55 2.36 8.81
C ARG A 120 5.89 2.14 8.10
N MET A 121 6.55 3.24 7.73
CA MET A 121 7.87 3.24 7.11
C MET A 121 9.01 3.28 8.15
N ARG A 122 8.76 2.96 9.42
CA ARG A 122 9.81 2.85 10.45
C ARG A 122 10.79 1.71 10.13
N GLY A 123 12.05 1.87 10.53
CA GLY A 123 13.10 0.85 10.35
C GLY A 123 13.79 0.87 8.98
N ILE A 124 13.33 1.70 8.04
CA ILE A 124 14.00 1.93 6.75
C ILE A 124 15.43 2.43 7.00
N GLY A 125 16.40 1.87 6.27
CA GLY A 125 17.82 2.12 6.43
C GLY A 125 18.48 1.49 7.68
N ARG A 126 17.72 0.80 8.54
CA ARG A 126 18.22 0.14 9.76
C ARG A 126 17.93 -1.37 9.83
N GLY A 127 17.30 -1.92 8.79
CA GLY A 127 16.74 -3.27 8.78
C GLY A 127 15.33 -3.28 9.40
N GLN A 128 14.43 -4.09 8.84
CA GLN A 128 13.03 -4.19 9.26
C GLN A 128 12.62 -5.65 9.48
#